data_AF-A0A9D2H8M4-F1
#
_entry.id   AF-A0A9D2H8M4-F1
#
_cell.length_a   1.000
_cell.length_b   1.000
_cell.length_c   1.000
_cell.angle_alpha   90.00
_cell.angle_beta   90.00
_cell.angle_gamma   90.00
#
_symmetry.space_group_name_H-M   'P 1'
#
loop_
_entity.id
_entity.type
_entity.pdbx_description
1 polymer ?
#
loop_
_entity_poly.entity_id
_entity_poly.type
_entity_poly.pdbx_seq_one_letter_code
_entity_poly.pdbx_strand_id
1 'polypeptide(L)'
;MLSLQKVKSELETFGYTYDNNILCGHTKSKVKWVLPTGIVNVIAFERATSYLFGFSDNGINLFPIQGDWDIADNLFIPWNEITNFKMKNGLLENEMALSTSTMKIEMKINKVVANNSWIKDNINNLKAKNYFYHQ
;
A
#
# COMPACT_ATOMS: atom_id res chain seq x y z
N MET A 1 -13.05 0.95 13.37
CA MET A 1 -12.34 -0.26 12.91
C MET A 1 -12.61 -0.42 11.43
N LEU A 2 -11.58 -0.55 10.58
CA LEU A 2 -11.78 -0.67 9.13
C LEU A 2 -12.47 -2.01 8.82
N SER A 3 -13.68 -1.96 8.24
CA SER A 3 -14.37 -3.18 7.80
C SER A 3 -13.95 -3.53 6.38
N LEU A 4 -13.85 -4.83 6.09
CA LEU A 4 -13.55 -5.32 4.74
C LEU A 4 -14.60 -4.81 3.71
N GLN A 5 -15.87 -4.70 4.12
CA GLN A 5 -16.94 -4.20 3.25
C GLN A 5 -16.72 -2.75 2.83
N LYS A 6 -16.32 -1.87 3.76
CA LYS A 6 -15.99 -0.48 3.41
C LYS A 6 -14.82 -0.44 2.44
N VAL A 7 -13.75 -1.21 2.70
CA VAL A 7 -12.58 -1.28 1.79
C VAL A 7 -12.99 -1.70 0.38
N LYS A 8 -13.81 -2.73 0.24
CA LYS A 8 -14.28 -3.19 -1.07
C LYS A 8 -15.08 -2.10 -1.80
N SER A 9 -16.01 -1.46 -1.11
CA SER A 9 -16.85 -0.40 -1.67
C SER A 9 -16.01 0.80 -2.17
N GLU A 10 -15.00 1.22 -1.41
CA GLU A 10 -14.13 2.33 -1.84
C GLU A 10 -13.28 1.93 -3.05
N LEU A 11 -12.70 0.72 -3.04
CA LEU A 11 -11.87 0.23 -4.15
C LEU A 11 -12.64 0.07 -5.47
N GLU A 12 -13.92 -0.30 -5.40
CA GLU A 12 -14.80 -0.39 -6.58
C GLU A 12 -14.95 0.96 -7.30
N THR A 13 -14.91 2.09 -6.57
CA THR A 13 -14.98 3.43 -7.19
C THR A 13 -13.77 3.74 -8.08
N PHE A 14 -12.64 3.06 -7.84
CA PHE A 14 -11.42 3.13 -8.65
C PHE A 14 -11.31 2.00 -9.69
N GLY A 15 -12.37 1.19 -9.86
CA GLY A 15 -12.35 0.02 -10.74
C GLY A 15 -11.40 -1.10 -10.27
N TYR A 16 -10.98 -1.07 -9.00
CA TYR A 16 -10.04 -2.05 -8.45
C TYR A 16 -10.79 -3.26 -7.89
N THR A 17 -10.50 -4.45 -8.40
CA THR A 17 -11.11 -5.71 -7.92
C THR A 17 -10.32 -6.27 -6.73
N TYR A 18 -10.99 -6.44 -5.59
CA TYR A 18 -10.43 -7.10 -4.42
C TYR A 18 -10.31 -8.62 -4.65
N ASP A 19 -9.09 -9.15 -4.64
CA ASP A 19 -8.77 -10.58 -4.75
C ASP A 19 -7.78 -11.01 -3.64
N ASN A 20 -8.12 -10.67 -2.39
CA ASN A 20 -7.25 -10.89 -1.23
C ASN A 20 -5.83 -10.35 -1.42
N ASN A 21 -5.73 -9.22 -2.09
CA ASN A 21 -4.50 -8.66 -2.63
C ASN A 21 -4.27 -7.22 -2.12
N ILE A 22 -4.79 -6.90 -0.94
CA ILE A 22 -4.69 -5.58 -0.32
C ILE A 22 -3.90 -5.65 0.98
N LEU A 23 -2.92 -4.77 1.15
CA LEU A 23 -2.33 -4.47 2.46
C LEU A 23 -2.66 -3.06 2.89
N CYS A 24 -2.92 -2.87 4.19
CA CYS A 24 -3.00 -1.55 4.78
C CYS A 24 -1.77 -1.30 5.66
N GLY A 25 -1.29 -0.06 5.68
CA GLY A 25 -0.25 0.34 6.61
C GLY A 25 -0.24 1.84 6.82
N HIS A 26 0.61 2.28 7.74
CA HIS A 26 0.90 3.69 7.96
C HIS A 26 2.38 3.98 7.67
N THR A 27 2.68 5.21 7.28
CA THR A 27 4.05 5.60 6.95
C THR A 27 4.97 5.59 8.16
N LYS A 28 6.16 5.01 8.02
CA LYS A 28 7.23 5.10 9.04
C LYS A 28 7.83 6.50 9.10
N SER A 29 7.89 7.15 7.94
CA SER A 29 8.36 8.51 7.70
C SER A 29 7.61 9.08 6.50
N LYS A 30 7.48 10.42 6.41
CA LYS A 30 6.82 11.05 5.25
C LYS A 30 7.42 10.51 3.95
N VAL A 31 6.56 10.20 2.98
CA VAL A 31 6.98 9.74 1.65
C VAL A 31 7.92 10.77 1.05
N LYS A 32 9.10 10.32 0.59
CA LYS A 32 10.08 11.18 -0.05
C LYS A 32 9.99 11.03 -1.56
N TRP A 33 9.60 12.11 -2.21
CA TRP A 33 9.55 12.23 -3.66
C TRP A 33 10.82 12.90 -4.18
N VAL A 34 11.28 12.45 -5.36
CA VAL A 34 12.37 13.09 -6.12
C VAL A 34 11.81 14.01 -7.22
N LEU A 35 10.48 14.04 -7.38
CA LEU A 35 9.77 14.95 -8.29
C LEU A 35 9.49 16.31 -7.64
N PRO A 36 9.29 17.38 -8.43
CA PRO A 36 8.97 18.70 -7.88
C PRO A 36 7.66 18.69 -7.07
N THR A 37 7.70 19.31 -5.90
CA THR A 37 6.54 19.60 -5.04
C THR A 37 5.54 20.48 -5.79
N GLY A 38 4.28 20.07 -5.87
CA GLY A 38 3.21 20.84 -6.55
C GLY A 38 2.27 20.04 -7.45
N ILE A 39 2.62 18.80 -7.82
CA ILE A 39 1.71 17.89 -8.50
C ILE A 39 0.64 17.43 -7.50
N VAL A 40 -0.65 17.56 -7.84
CA VAL A 40 -1.77 17.29 -6.92
C VAL A 40 -1.67 15.90 -6.27
N ASN A 41 -1.30 14.88 -7.05
CA ASN A 41 -1.09 13.52 -6.54
C ASN A 41 0.07 13.46 -5.54
N VAL A 42 1.19 14.14 -5.81
CA VAL A 42 2.33 14.20 -4.86
C VAL A 42 1.91 14.83 -3.53
N ILE A 43 1.09 15.89 -3.57
CA ILE A 43 0.61 16.57 -2.34
C ILE A 43 -0.30 15.65 -1.51
N ALA A 44 -1.21 14.90 -2.16
CA ALA A 44 -2.09 13.95 -1.47
C ALA A 44 -1.27 12.87 -0.75
N PHE A 45 -0.23 12.35 -1.40
CA PHE A 45 0.68 11.37 -0.81
C PHE A 45 1.55 11.98 0.30
N GLU A 46 2.09 13.18 0.15
CA GLU A 46 2.86 13.82 1.23
C GLU A 46 2.03 14.07 2.50
N ARG A 47 0.71 14.24 2.37
CA ARG A 47 -0.23 14.44 3.48
C ARG A 47 -0.76 13.14 4.07
N ALA A 48 -0.88 12.08 3.27
CA ALA A 48 -1.41 10.81 3.72
C ALA A 48 -0.46 10.13 4.71
N THR A 49 -1.00 9.73 5.86
CA THR A 49 -0.28 8.98 6.90
C THR A 49 -0.56 7.49 6.81
N SER A 50 -1.58 7.08 6.06
CA SER A 50 -2.03 5.70 5.87
C SER A 50 -2.34 5.42 4.40
N TYR A 51 -2.16 4.18 3.97
CA TYR A 51 -2.32 3.76 2.59
C TYR A 51 -2.89 2.34 2.50
N LEU A 52 -3.62 2.08 1.40
CA LEU A 52 -3.86 0.71 0.92
C LEU A 52 -2.94 0.42 -0.27
N PHE A 53 -2.42 -0.81 -0.32
CA PHE A 53 -1.58 -1.33 -1.39
C PHE A 53 -2.30 -2.47 -2.07
N GLY A 54 -2.74 -2.24 -3.30
CA GLY A 54 -3.35 -3.25 -4.14
C GLY A 54 -2.33 -3.91 -5.05
N PHE A 55 -2.13 -5.21 -4.88
CA PHE A 55 -1.18 -6.00 -5.68
C PHE A 55 -1.88 -6.68 -6.85
N SER A 56 -1.28 -6.59 -8.02
CA SER A 56 -1.74 -7.23 -9.25
C SER A 56 -0.56 -7.81 -10.02
N ASP A 57 -0.84 -8.57 -11.06
CA ASP A 57 0.21 -9.13 -11.93
C ASP A 57 1.01 -8.05 -12.68
N ASN A 58 0.43 -6.85 -12.84
CA ASN A 58 1.07 -5.75 -13.57
C ASN A 58 1.85 -4.78 -12.67
N GLY A 59 1.54 -4.75 -11.38
CA GLY A 59 2.15 -3.81 -10.45
C GLY A 59 1.36 -3.60 -9.17
N ILE A 60 1.65 -2.48 -8.51
CA ILE A 60 1.07 -2.09 -7.23
C ILE A 60 0.27 -0.79 -7.40
N ASN A 61 -0.98 -0.80 -6.95
CA ASN A 61 -1.79 0.40 -6.75
C ASN A 61 -1.61 0.92 -5.33
N LEU A 62 -1.34 2.21 -5.19
CA LEU A 62 -1.23 2.90 -3.91
C LEU A 62 -2.41 3.84 -3.77
N PHE A 63 -3.20 3.60 -2.73
CA PHE A 63 -4.39 4.35 -2.39
C PHE A 63 -4.09 5.17 -1.13
N PRO A 64 -3.77 6.47 -1.25
CA PRO A 64 -3.56 7.33 -0.09
C PRO A 64 -4.88 7.51 0.67
N ILE A 65 -4.84 7.31 1.98
CA ILE A 65 -6.01 7.46 2.84
C ILE A 65 -5.99 8.85 3.48
N GLN A 66 -7.07 9.60 3.31
CA GLN A 66 -7.30 10.90 3.92
C GLN A 66 -8.48 10.82 4.92
N GLY A 67 -8.35 11.50 6.06
CA GLY A 67 -9.43 11.64 7.04
C GLY A 67 -10.14 10.33 7.41
N ASP A 68 -11.48 10.32 7.29
CA ASP A 68 -12.38 9.21 7.63
C ASP A 68 -12.40 8.06 6.61
N TRP A 69 -11.21 7.69 6.11
CA TRP A 69 -11.00 6.65 5.10
C TRP A 69 -11.45 7.01 3.69
N ASP A 70 -11.40 8.30 3.37
CA ASP A 70 -11.51 8.78 2.00
C ASP A 70 -10.25 8.38 1.23
N ILE A 71 -10.42 7.74 0.08
CA ILE A 71 -9.30 7.34 -0.78
C ILE A 71 -9.14 8.43 -1.83
N ALA A 72 -7.96 9.06 -1.90
CA ALA A 72 -7.67 9.98 -3.00
C ALA A 72 -7.12 9.22 -4.22
N ASP A 73 -6.95 9.94 -5.34
CA ASP A 73 -6.46 9.38 -6.61
C ASP A 73 -5.28 8.42 -6.41
N ASN A 74 -5.45 7.20 -6.94
CA ASN A 74 -4.47 6.14 -6.78
C ASN A 74 -3.25 6.39 -7.66
N LEU A 75 -2.10 5.91 -7.19
CA LEU A 75 -0.89 5.82 -7.98
C LEU A 75 -0.68 4.35 -8.36
N PHE A 76 -0.68 4.06 -9.65
CA PHE A 76 -0.23 2.77 -10.13
C PHE A 76 1.28 2.79 -10.38
N ILE A 77 1.99 1.80 -9.84
CA ILE A 77 3.43 1.59 -10.07
C ILE A 77 3.60 0.22 -10.72
N PRO A 78 3.99 0.18 -12.01
CA PRO A 78 4.31 -1.06 -12.70
C PRO A 78 5.47 -1.81 -12.02
N TRP A 79 5.46 -3.14 -12.06
CA TRP A 79 6.55 -3.94 -11.48
C TRP A 79 7.93 -3.60 -12.07
N ASN A 80 8.01 -3.27 -13.36
CA ASN A 80 9.27 -2.92 -14.03
C ASN A 80 9.85 -1.55 -13.61
N GLU A 81 9.07 -0.71 -12.92
CA GLU A 81 9.55 0.57 -12.35
C GLU A 81 10.03 0.42 -10.89
N ILE A 82 9.71 -0.70 -10.25
CA ILE A 82 10.10 -0.98 -8.87
C ILE A 82 11.53 -1.50 -8.85
N THR A 83 12.44 -0.70 -8.30
CA THR A 83 13.87 -1.03 -8.20
C THR A 83 14.20 -1.78 -6.92
N ASN A 84 13.34 -1.71 -5.92
CA ASN A 84 13.48 -2.44 -4.66
C ASN A 84 12.11 -2.62 -4.01
N PHE A 85 11.76 -3.86 -3.68
CA PHE A 85 10.60 -4.17 -2.85
C PHE A 85 11.00 -5.10 -1.72
N LYS A 86 10.65 -4.75 -0.49
CA LYS A 86 11.01 -5.55 0.68
C LYS A 86 9.93 -5.54 1.75
N MET A 87 9.56 -6.74 2.18
CA MET A 87 8.75 -6.98 3.37
C MET A 87 9.64 -7.53 4.49
N LYS A 88 9.53 -6.98 5.70
CA LYS A 88 10.20 -7.48 6.90
C LYS A 88 9.17 -7.76 7.98
N ASN A 89 9.16 -8.97 8.51
CA ASN A 89 8.37 -9.28 9.70
C ASN A 89 9.13 -8.77 10.93
N GLY A 90 8.49 -7.91 11.73
CA GLY A 90 9.04 -7.47 13.01
C GLY A 90 8.25 -8.04 14.19
N LEU A 91 8.76 -7.80 15.40
CA LEU A 91 8.13 -8.27 16.64
C LEU A 91 6.79 -7.56 16.88
N LEU A 92 6.79 -6.23 16.79
CA LEU A 92 5.65 -5.35 17.06
C LEU A 92 4.93 -4.87 15.80
N GLU A 93 5.68 -4.67 14.72
CA GLU A 93 5.17 -4.16 13.44
C GLU A 93 5.91 -4.86 12.30
N ASN A 94 5.21 -5.15 11.22
CA ASN A 94 5.86 -5.52 9.97
C ASN A 94 6.27 -4.24 9.24
N GLU A 95 7.39 -4.26 8.55
CA GLU A 95 7.84 -3.15 7.72
C GLU A 95 7.74 -3.51 6.24
N MET A 96 7.32 -2.53 5.42
CA MET A 96 7.35 -2.60 3.97
C MET A 96 8.17 -1.45 3.43
N ALA A 97 9.05 -1.72 2.47
CA ALA A 97 9.76 -0.70 1.73
C ALA A 97 9.61 -0.93 0.23
N LEU A 98 9.30 0.14 -0.49
CA LEU A 98 9.20 0.18 -1.95
C LEU A 98 10.02 1.35 -2.45
N SER A 99 10.85 1.12 -3.47
CA SER A 99 11.58 2.18 -4.17
C SER A 99 11.36 2.08 -5.68
N THR A 100 11.27 3.24 -6.32
CA THR A 100 11.44 3.44 -7.76
C THR A 100 12.67 4.34 -8.00
N SER A 101 12.94 4.74 -9.23
CA SER A 101 13.97 5.75 -9.55
C SER A 101 13.63 7.14 -8.99
N THR A 102 12.35 7.41 -8.72
CA THR A 102 11.83 8.75 -8.37
C THR A 102 11.17 8.82 -6.99
N MET A 103 10.99 7.70 -6.31
CA MET A 103 10.24 7.64 -5.05
C MET A 103 10.76 6.56 -4.12
N LYS A 104 10.72 6.82 -2.81
CA LYS A 104 10.88 5.80 -1.77
C LYS A 104 9.74 5.88 -0.75
N ILE A 105 9.10 4.75 -0.50
CA ILE A 105 8.05 4.56 0.48
C ILE A 105 8.51 3.56 1.54
N GLU A 106 8.40 3.95 2.80
CA GLU A 106 8.69 3.08 3.94
C GLU A 106 7.51 3.10 4.91
N MET A 107 7.00 1.92 5.23
CA MET A 107 5.75 1.75 5.93
C MET A 107 5.82 0.70 7.01
N LYS A 108 4.90 0.84 7.95
CA LYS A 108 4.68 -0.04 9.09
C LYS A 108 3.25 -0.55 9.08
N ILE A 109 3.12 -1.83 9.36
CA ILE A 109 1.85 -2.53 9.52
C ILE A 109 1.83 -3.02 10.97
N ASN A 110 0.96 -2.42 11.77
CA ASN A 110 0.81 -2.80 13.17
C ASN A 110 0.32 -4.26 13.28
N LYS A 111 0.86 -5.05 14.22
CA LYS A 111 0.45 -6.46 14.40
C LYS A 111 -1.04 -6.64 14.70
N VAL A 112 -1.68 -5.72 15.44
CA VAL A 112 -3.12 -5.77 15.72
C VAL A 112 -3.91 -5.69 14.42
N VAL A 113 -3.47 -4.83 13.50
CA VAL A 113 -4.05 -4.69 12.16
C VAL A 113 -3.71 -5.91 11.31
N ALA A 114 -2.46 -6.37 11.31
CA ALA A 114 -2.02 -7.56 10.58
C ALA A 114 -2.73 -8.86 11.04
N ASN A 115 -3.17 -8.92 12.29
CA ASN A 115 -3.89 -10.05 12.87
C ASN A 115 -5.41 -9.99 12.63
N ASN A 116 -5.94 -8.93 12.02
CA ASN A 116 -7.29 -8.95 11.50
C ASN A 116 -7.40 -10.06 10.45
N SER A 117 -8.47 -10.87 10.50
CA SER A 117 -8.60 -12.09 9.69
C SER A 117 -8.38 -11.83 8.20
N TRP A 118 -9.06 -10.83 7.63
CA TRP A 118 -8.94 -10.55 6.20
C TRP A 118 -7.56 -10.02 5.80
N ILE A 119 -6.86 -9.31 6.70
CA ILE A 119 -5.50 -8.81 6.45
C ILE A 119 -4.51 -9.97 6.52
N LYS A 120 -4.67 -10.87 7.47
CA LYS A 120 -3.87 -12.08 7.59
C LYS A 120 -4.01 -12.95 6.34
N ASP A 121 -5.23 -13.13 5.86
CA ASP A 121 -5.51 -13.88 4.63
C ASP A 121 -4.84 -13.21 3.41
N ASN A 122 -4.88 -11.88 3.33
CA ASN A 122 -4.20 -11.15 2.26
C ASN A 122 -2.67 -11.31 2.34
N ILE A 123 -2.08 -11.18 3.52
CA ILE A 123 -0.63 -11.39 3.71
C ILE A 123 -0.23 -12.80 3.26
N ASN A 124 -1.05 -13.81 3.59
CA ASN A 124 -0.78 -15.20 3.19
C ASN A 124 -0.93 -15.39 1.67
N ASN A 125 -1.97 -14.81 1.06
CA ASN A 125 -2.17 -14.86 -0.38
C ASN A 125 -1.03 -14.18 -1.16
N LEU A 126 -0.59 -13.00 -0.70
CA LEU A 126 0.52 -12.27 -1.32
C LEU A 126 1.86 -13.02 -1.22
N LYS A 127 2.10 -13.74 -0.12
CA LYS A 127 3.24 -14.65 -0.01
C LYS A 127 3.13 -15.81 -1.00
N ALA A 128 1.96 -16.43 -1.11
CA ALA A 128 1.74 -17.56 -2.00
C ALA A 128 1.90 -17.17 -3.47
N LYS A 129 1.47 -15.95 -3.86
CA LYS A 129 1.66 -15.39 -5.21
C LYS A 129 3.05 -14.81 -5.46
N ASN A 130 4.00 -14.93 -4.51
CA ASN A 130 5.35 -14.39 -4.61
C ASN A 130 5.47 -12.88 -4.86
N TYR A 131 4.42 -12.09 -4.66
CA TYR A 131 4.50 -10.62 -4.81
C TYR A 131 5.49 -9.96 -3.84
N PHE A 132 5.87 -10.65 -2.75
CA PHE A 132 6.89 -10.17 -1.82
C PHE A 132 8.34 -10.39 -2.27
N TYR A 133 8.53 -11.17 -3.33
CA TYR A 133 9.81 -11.67 -3.76
C TYR A 133 10.06 -11.46 -5.26
N HIS A 134 9.23 -10.68 -5.95
CA HIS A 134 9.56 -10.29 -7.32
C HIS A 134 10.88 -9.51 -7.31
N GLN A 135 11.92 -10.16 -7.84
CA GLN A 135 13.25 -9.65 -8.13
C GLN A 135 13.39 -9.46 -9.63
#